data_AF-A0A256Z1E0-F1
#
_entry.id   AF-A0A256Z1E0-F1
#
_cell.length_a   1.000
_cell.length_b   1.000
_cell.length_c   1.000
_cell.angle_alpha   90.00
_cell.angle_beta   90.00
_cell.angle_gamma   90.00
#
_symmetry.space_group_name_H-M   'P 1'
#
loop_
_entity.id
_entity.type
_entity.pdbx_description
1 polymer ?
#
loop_
_entity_poly.entity_id
_entity_poly.type
_entity_poly.pdbx_seq_one_letter_code
_entity_poly.pdbx_strand_id
1 'polypeptide(L)'
;MVEIAKRFSTWGLRGLVFVFIAVILSIYVFTLLGVVTSELFSNPILYFGSAVIQAYAALVAVPFTIWVIYMQSTYGAIIVRLFLRKVIFPFTIFGIVTVVSAITIALSETPYAYHAYIAEIVTSLVFLPPLVSYIVNLMVTSPEDVIAAIESNVKHTEEFIALSLYVLRLYIMGAYPDEEAINRTLGRISYALRNVERLKLYPDVWHRFRDFLRTIVVESTFLPHRYHMSRLMTQFMKWLIVSNRSRVARAFMRYYRFVVSRYMTERIPSEVVEDLFIKPILDVVKTTKASRGLIAYALEQSLSLLRHVERMELRGDITVREVCKILELIEESVEDIEEMPELSRLKQHIVRMKKRFRCVPRKAIARKA
;
A
#
# COMPACT_ATOMS: atom_id res chain seq x y z
N MET A 1 -12.71 9.62 -9.58
CA MET A 1 -13.42 8.37 -9.22
C MET A 1 -13.83 8.29 -7.75
N VAL A 2 -13.01 8.76 -6.79
CA VAL A 2 -13.34 8.77 -5.34
C VAL A 2 -14.58 9.61 -5.00
N GLU A 3 -14.77 10.77 -5.64
CA GLU A 3 -15.99 11.59 -5.47
C GLU A 3 -17.25 10.92 -6.03
N ILE A 4 -17.12 10.09 -7.06
CA ILE A 4 -18.21 9.32 -7.66
C ILE A 4 -18.62 8.22 -6.67
N ALA A 5 -17.66 7.51 -6.07
CA ALA A 5 -17.92 6.49 -5.05
C ALA A 5 -18.60 7.07 -3.78
N LYS A 6 -18.16 8.26 -3.31
CA LYS A 6 -18.83 8.96 -2.19
C LYS A 6 -20.26 9.40 -2.54
N ARG A 7 -20.51 9.88 -3.76
CA ARG A 7 -21.87 10.18 -4.24
C ARG A 7 -22.74 8.92 -4.32
N PHE A 8 -22.19 7.77 -4.71
CA PHE A 8 -22.93 6.49 -4.76
C PHE A 8 -23.13 5.82 -3.39
N SER A 9 -22.31 6.09 -2.37
CA SER A 9 -22.57 5.63 -0.99
C SER A 9 -23.87 6.24 -0.43
N THR A 10 -24.13 7.52 -0.71
CA THR A 10 -25.40 8.19 -0.36
C THR A 10 -26.60 7.73 -1.20
N TRP A 11 -26.38 6.91 -2.25
CA TRP A 11 -27.43 6.25 -3.03
C TRP A 11 -27.98 4.98 -2.36
N GLY A 12 -27.41 4.47 -1.27
CA GLY A 12 -28.03 3.34 -0.55
C GLY A 12 -29.44 3.69 -0.08
N LEU A 13 -29.59 4.80 0.64
CA LEU A 13 -30.89 5.26 1.13
C LEU A 13 -31.76 5.85 0.02
N ARG A 14 -31.19 6.68 -0.87
CA ARG A 14 -31.93 7.32 -1.99
C ARG A 14 -32.36 6.32 -3.07
N GLY A 15 -31.55 5.30 -3.31
CA GLY A 15 -31.85 4.20 -4.22
C GLY A 15 -32.97 3.31 -3.68
N LEU A 16 -32.99 3.02 -2.37
CA LEU A 16 -34.12 2.33 -1.74
C LEU A 16 -35.42 3.14 -1.82
N VAL A 17 -35.35 4.47 -1.64
CA VAL A 17 -36.52 5.36 -1.84
C VAL A 17 -37.00 5.31 -3.29
N PHE A 18 -36.10 5.34 -4.27
CA PHE A 18 -36.46 5.23 -5.69
C PHE A 18 -37.08 3.88 -6.04
N VAL A 19 -36.54 2.78 -5.49
CA VAL A 19 -37.11 1.43 -5.61
C VAL A 19 -38.52 1.39 -5.02
N PHE A 20 -38.73 1.97 -3.83
CA PHE A 20 -40.03 2.00 -3.19
C PHE A 20 -41.06 2.79 -4.02
N ILE A 21 -40.67 3.93 -4.58
CA ILE A 21 -41.51 4.72 -5.50
C ILE A 21 -41.83 3.90 -6.76
N ALA A 22 -40.85 3.20 -7.35
CA ALA A 22 -41.06 2.37 -8.54
C ALA A 22 -42.00 1.19 -8.28
N VAL A 23 -41.91 0.56 -7.10
CA VAL A 23 -42.83 -0.51 -6.66
C VAL A 23 -44.25 0.03 -6.46
N ILE A 24 -44.41 1.19 -5.82
CA ILE A 24 -45.74 1.80 -5.64
C ILE A 24 -46.35 2.17 -6.99
N LEU A 25 -45.55 2.76 -7.88
CA LEU A 25 -45.99 3.17 -9.20
C LEU A 25 -46.39 1.95 -10.05
N SER A 26 -45.63 0.85 -9.99
CA SER A 26 -45.96 -0.37 -10.73
C SER A 26 -47.27 -0.98 -10.23
N ILE A 27 -47.44 -1.10 -8.91
CA ILE A 27 -48.70 -1.57 -8.31
C ILE A 27 -49.87 -0.66 -8.72
N TYR A 28 -49.68 0.66 -8.67
CA TYR A 28 -50.69 1.64 -9.06
C TYR A 28 -51.10 1.48 -10.54
N VAL A 29 -50.14 1.35 -11.45
CA VAL A 29 -50.40 1.14 -12.89
C VAL A 29 -51.12 -0.19 -13.14
N PHE A 30 -50.72 -1.29 -12.47
CA PHE A 30 -51.40 -2.57 -12.60
C PHE A 30 -52.85 -2.53 -12.10
N THR A 31 -53.10 -1.81 -10.99
CA THR A 31 -54.46 -1.60 -10.48
C THR A 31 -55.31 -0.74 -11.42
N LEU A 32 -54.75 0.29 -12.04
CA LEU A 32 -55.43 1.15 -13.03
C LEU A 32 -55.80 0.41 -14.31
N LEU A 33 -54.96 -0.53 -14.75
CA LEU A 33 -55.17 -1.34 -15.94
C LEU A 33 -56.10 -2.55 -15.71
N GLY A 34 -56.56 -2.78 -14.47
CA GLY A 34 -57.47 -3.88 -14.13
C GLY A 34 -56.84 -5.28 -14.24
N VAL A 35 -55.50 -5.37 -14.29
CA VAL A 35 -54.75 -6.63 -14.47
C VAL A 35 -54.58 -7.33 -13.13
N VAL A 36 -55.67 -7.91 -12.62
CA VAL A 36 -55.70 -8.59 -11.29
C VAL A 36 -55.96 -10.10 -11.45
N THR A 37 -56.36 -10.57 -12.63
CA THR A 37 -56.66 -11.98 -12.89
C THR A 37 -55.39 -12.80 -13.08
N SER A 38 -55.31 -13.96 -12.41
CA SER A 38 -54.12 -14.84 -12.37
C SER A 38 -53.71 -15.38 -13.75
N GLU A 39 -54.65 -15.54 -14.67
CA GLU A 39 -54.42 -16.06 -16.03
C GLU A 39 -53.54 -15.15 -16.90
N LEU A 40 -53.52 -13.84 -16.62
CA LEU A 40 -52.70 -12.88 -17.38
C LEU A 40 -51.22 -12.92 -17.00
N PHE A 41 -50.85 -13.60 -15.90
CA PHE A 41 -49.49 -13.59 -15.36
C PHE A 41 -48.72 -14.90 -15.55
N SER A 42 -49.35 -16.00 -16.00
CA SER A 42 -48.67 -17.30 -16.10
C SER A 42 -47.43 -17.27 -17.01
N ASN A 43 -47.58 -16.76 -18.24
CA ASN A 43 -46.49 -16.61 -19.20
C ASN A 43 -45.51 -15.47 -18.82
N PRO A 44 -45.97 -14.25 -18.46
CA PRO A 44 -45.06 -13.17 -18.06
C PRO A 44 -44.14 -13.50 -16.87
N ILE A 45 -44.61 -14.25 -15.86
CA ILE A 45 -43.78 -14.65 -14.71
C ILE A 45 -42.61 -15.53 -15.16
N LEU A 46 -42.86 -16.50 -16.05
CA LEU A 46 -41.83 -17.41 -16.57
C LEU A 46 -40.70 -16.64 -17.28
N TYR A 47 -41.06 -15.75 -18.21
CA TYR A 47 -40.07 -14.95 -18.94
C TYR A 47 -39.38 -13.92 -18.06
N PHE A 48 -40.13 -13.28 -17.15
CA PHE A 48 -39.58 -12.27 -16.25
C PHE A 48 -38.61 -12.88 -15.23
N GLY A 49 -38.97 -13.97 -14.55
CA GLY A 49 -38.09 -14.66 -13.60
C GLY A 49 -36.79 -15.16 -14.26
N SER A 50 -36.88 -15.73 -15.46
CA SER A 50 -35.70 -16.11 -16.25
C SER A 50 -34.82 -14.89 -16.60
N ALA A 51 -35.43 -13.78 -17.02
CA ALA A 51 -34.68 -12.56 -17.33
C ALA A 51 -34.02 -11.94 -16.09
N VAL A 52 -34.68 -11.98 -14.93
CA VAL A 52 -34.13 -11.50 -13.65
C VAL A 52 -32.90 -12.31 -13.25
N ILE A 53 -32.97 -13.64 -13.31
CA ILE A 53 -31.81 -14.52 -13.02
C ILE A 53 -30.64 -14.19 -13.96
N GLN A 54 -30.89 -14.10 -15.27
CA GLN A 54 -29.85 -13.81 -16.26
C GLN A 54 -29.22 -12.43 -16.04
N ALA A 55 -30.03 -11.41 -15.76
CA ALA A 55 -29.57 -10.06 -15.50
C ALA A 55 -28.68 -10.00 -14.25
N TYR A 56 -29.11 -10.60 -13.14
CA TYR A 56 -28.29 -10.65 -11.92
C TYR A 56 -27.01 -11.46 -12.09
N ALA A 57 -27.05 -12.58 -12.82
CA ALA A 57 -25.87 -13.36 -13.14
C ALA A 57 -24.84 -12.52 -13.92
N ALA A 58 -25.28 -11.78 -14.94
CA ALA A 58 -24.42 -10.89 -15.71
C ALA A 58 -23.88 -9.73 -14.86
N LEU A 59 -24.74 -9.11 -14.04
CA LEU A 59 -24.40 -7.99 -13.18
C LEU A 59 -23.34 -8.38 -12.14
N VAL A 60 -23.36 -9.61 -11.62
CA VAL A 60 -22.33 -10.11 -10.70
C VAL A 60 -21.09 -10.59 -11.46
N ALA A 61 -21.25 -11.43 -12.49
CA ALA A 61 -20.13 -12.11 -13.12
C ALA A 61 -19.20 -11.15 -13.88
N VAL A 62 -19.74 -10.19 -14.64
CA VAL A 62 -18.93 -9.32 -15.51
C VAL A 62 -18.00 -8.41 -14.70
N PRO A 63 -18.49 -7.58 -13.76
CA PRO A 63 -17.63 -6.71 -12.97
C PRO A 63 -16.66 -7.50 -12.09
N PHE A 64 -17.11 -8.64 -11.54
CA PHE A 64 -16.25 -9.48 -10.72
C PHE A 64 -15.10 -10.09 -11.53
N THR A 65 -15.37 -10.58 -12.74
CA THR A 65 -14.33 -11.11 -13.63
C THR A 65 -13.32 -10.02 -14.01
N ILE A 66 -13.80 -8.83 -14.38
CA ILE A 66 -12.92 -7.68 -14.67
C ILE A 66 -12.05 -7.34 -13.46
N TRP A 67 -12.64 -7.28 -12.28
CA TRP A 67 -11.92 -6.99 -11.05
C TRP A 67 -10.89 -8.07 -10.69
N VAL A 68 -11.24 -9.35 -10.81
CA VAL A 68 -10.30 -10.46 -10.56
C VAL A 68 -9.12 -10.38 -11.52
N ILE A 69 -9.37 -10.17 -12.82
CA ILE A 69 -8.31 -10.04 -13.82
C ILE A 69 -7.41 -8.86 -13.48
N TYR A 70 -7.98 -7.69 -13.17
CA TYR A 70 -7.23 -6.51 -12.78
C TYR A 70 -6.38 -6.73 -11.51
N MET A 71 -6.97 -7.31 -10.46
CA MET A 71 -6.25 -7.56 -9.21
C MET A 71 -5.18 -8.64 -9.37
N GLN A 72 -5.43 -9.65 -10.19
CA GLN A 72 -4.45 -10.70 -10.48
C GLN A 72 -3.30 -10.19 -11.35
N SER A 73 -3.58 -9.36 -12.36
CA SER A 73 -2.54 -8.76 -13.20
C SER A 73 -1.69 -7.75 -12.42
N THR A 74 -2.32 -6.99 -11.53
CA THR A 74 -1.67 -5.89 -10.81
C THR A 74 -0.96 -6.39 -9.55
N TYR A 75 -1.64 -7.19 -8.73
CA TYR A 75 -1.19 -7.60 -7.39
C TYR A 75 -0.94 -9.11 -7.26
N GLY A 76 -1.13 -9.89 -8.32
CA GLY A 76 -0.90 -11.33 -8.29
C GLY A 76 -2.00 -12.15 -7.60
N ALA A 77 -2.00 -13.45 -7.86
CA ALA A 77 -3.06 -14.36 -7.43
C ALA A 77 -3.20 -14.52 -5.90
N ILE A 78 -2.12 -14.32 -5.14
CA ILE A 78 -2.12 -14.45 -3.68
C ILE A 78 -3.04 -13.41 -3.03
N ILE A 79 -3.02 -12.18 -3.54
CA ILE A 79 -3.82 -11.08 -2.99
C ILE A 79 -5.31 -11.28 -3.30
N VAL A 80 -5.65 -11.76 -4.50
CA VAL A 80 -7.03 -12.09 -4.88
C VAL A 80 -7.66 -13.11 -3.92
N ARG A 81 -6.88 -14.11 -3.46
CA ARG A 81 -7.39 -15.12 -2.51
C ARG A 81 -7.83 -14.52 -1.17
N LEU A 82 -7.15 -13.46 -0.69
CA LEU A 82 -7.51 -12.79 0.57
C LEU A 82 -8.86 -12.09 0.49
N PHE A 83 -9.31 -11.76 -0.72
CA PHE A 83 -10.59 -11.09 -0.95
C PHE A 83 -11.75 -12.06 -1.24
N LEU A 84 -11.50 -13.36 -1.45
CA LEU A 84 -12.55 -14.35 -1.71
C LEU A 84 -13.68 -14.32 -0.67
N ARG A 85 -13.36 -14.03 0.60
CA ARG A 85 -14.36 -13.93 1.66
C ARG A 85 -15.29 -12.72 1.50
N LYS A 86 -14.79 -11.60 0.96
CA LYS A 86 -15.62 -10.42 0.65
C LYS A 86 -16.55 -10.71 -0.53
N VAL A 87 -16.11 -11.52 -1.49
CA VAL A 87 -16.85 -11.86 -2.72
C VAL A 87 -18.13 -12.66 -2.47
N ILE A 88 -18.28 -13.31 -1.31
CA ILE A 88 -19.45 -14.15 -1.01
C ILE A 88 -20.78 -13.36 -1.09
N PHE A 89 -20.77 -12.07 -0.73
CA PHE A 89 -22.01 -11.28 -0.61
C PHE A 89 -22.82 -11.16 -1.91
N PRO A 90 -22.26 -10.73 -3.06
CA PRO A 90 -22.96 -10.75 -4.35
C PRO A 90 -23.53 -12.13 -4.73
N PHE A 91 -22.78 -13.21 -4.46
CA PHE A 91 -23.25 -14.58 -4.76
C PHE A 91 -24.40 -15.00 -3.84
N THR A 92 -24.42 -14.57 -2.58
CA THR A 92 -25.55 -14.82 -1.68
C THR A 92 -26.82 -14.11 -2.14
N ILE A 93 -26.72 -12.85 -2.60
CA ILE A 93 -27.86 -12.13 -3.17
C ILE A 93 -28.38 -12.85 -4.42
N PHE A 94 -27.49 -13.24 -5.33
CA PHE A 94 -27.87 -14.00 -6.52
C PHE A 94 -28.58 -15.31 -6.16
N GLY A 95 -28.09 -16.04 -5.16
CA GLY A 95 -28.75 -17.24 -4.66
C GLY A 95 -30.16 -16.99 -4.14
N ILE A 96 -30.36 -15.93 -3.34
CA ILE A 96 -31.68 -15.52 -2.84
C ILE A 96 -32.63 -15.19 -4.00
N VAL A 97 -32.20 -14.35 -4.94
CA VAL A 97 -33.00 -13.98 -6.13
C VAL A 97 -33.36 -15.23 -6.91
N THR A 98 -32.41 -16.14 -7.15
CA THR A 98 -32.67 -17.38 -7.90
C THR A 98 -33.70 -18.27 -7.22
N VAL A 99 -33.64 -18.40 -5.88
CA VAL A 99 -34.64 -19.17 -5.12
C VAL A 99 -36.03 -18.52 -5.21
N VAL A 100 -36.11 -17.19 -5.06
CA VAL A 100 -37.37 -16.47 -5.19
C VAL A 100 -37.93 -16.63 -6.61
N SER A 101 -37.11 -16.41 -7.64
CA SER A 101 -37.48 -16.61 -9.05
C SER A 101 -37.94 -18.05 -9.34
N ALA A 102 -37.29 -19.06 -8.74
CA ALA A 102 -37.71 -20.45 -8.90
C ALA A 102 -39.08 -20.71 -8.25
N ILE A 103 -39.33 -20.16 -7.06
CA ILE A 103 -40.62 -20.26 -6.37
C ILE A 103 -41.71 -19.52 -7.13
N THR A 104 -41.44 -18.32 -7.65
CA THR A 104 -42.42 -17.53 -8.39
C THR A 104 -42.77 -18.17 -9.72
N ILE A 105 -41.79 -18.74 -10.43
CA ILE A 105 -42.01 -19.56 -11.63
C ILE A 105 -42.86 -20.79 -11.30
N ALA A 106 -42.59 -21.51 -10.20
CA ALA A 106 -43.39 -22.67 -9.81
C ALA A 106 -44.85 -22.34 -9.47
N LEU A 107 -45.12 -21.09 -9.06
CA LEU A 107 -46.46 -20.60 -8.73
C LEU A 107 -47.21 -20.00 -9.94
N SER A 108 -46.63 -20.02 -11.15
CA SER A 108 -47.17 -19.31 -12.33
C SER A 108 -48.57 -19.76 -12.75
N GLU A 109 -48.93 -21.02 -12.53
CA GLU A 109 -50.24 -21.59 -12.91
C GLU A 109 -51.22 -21.68 -11.72
N THR A 110 -50.89 -21.03 -10.59
CA THR A 110 -51.72 -21.05 -9.38
C THR A 110 -52.54 -19.76 -9.24
N PRO A 111 -53.61 -19.73 -8.41
CA PRO A 111 -54.33 -18.49 -8.11
C PRO A 111 -53.46 -17.40 -7.46
N TYR A 112 -52.26 -17.75 -6.98
CA TYR A 112 -51.31 -16.82 -6.37
C TYR A 112 -50.37 -16.13 -7.37
N ALA A 113 -50.51 -16.38 -8.69
CA ALA A 113 -49.62 -15.86 -9.73
C ALA A 113 -49.42 -14.32 -9.65
N TYR A 114 -50.49 -13.55 -9.43
CA TYR A 114 -50.41 -12.09 -9.26
C TYR A 114 -49.51 -11.68 -8.09
N HIS A 115 -49.67 -12.31 -6.92
CA HIS A 115 -48.86 -12.02 -5.74
C HIS A 115 -47.41 -12.49 -5.91
N ALA A 116 -47.20 -13.62 -6.59
CA ALA A 116 -45.87 -14.11 -6.94
C ALA A 116 -45.14 -13.15 -7.88
N TYR A 117 -45.83 -12.60 -8.88
CA TYR A 117 -45.26 -11.61 -9.80
C TYR A 117 -44.86 -10.31 -9.10
N ILE A 118 -45.68 -9.80 -8.18
CA ILE A 118 -45.32 -8.62 -7.38
C ILE A 118 -44.13 -8.92 -6.46
N ALA A 119 -44.10 -10.09 -5.82
CA ALA A 119 -42.97 -10.50 -4.99
C ALA A 119 -41.66 -10.56 -5.82
N GLU A 120 -41.72 -11.05 -7.05
CA GLU A 120 -40.59 -11.07 -7.99
C GLU A 120 -40.11 -9.65 -8.32
N ILE A 121 -41.02 -8.72 -8.65
CA ILE A 121 -40.69 -7.32 -8.91
C ILE A 121 -40.02 -6.69 -7.69
N VAL A 122 -40.60 -6.85 -6.50
CA VAL A 122 -40.04 -6.27 -5.26
C VAL A 122 -38.65 -6.84 -4.99
N THR A 123 -38.49 -8.16 -5.05
CA THR A 123 -37.21 -8.83 -4.78
C THR A 123 -36.14 -8.42 -5.79
N SER A 124 -36.48 -8.37 -7.08
CA SER A 124 -35.55 -7.97 -8.14
C SER A 124 -35.08 -6.52 -8.01
N LEU A 125 -35.88 -5.62 -7.42
CA LEU A 125 -35.52 -4.21 -7.25
C LEU A 125 -34.84 -3.91 -5.92
N VAL A 126 -35.24 -4.56 -4.81
CA VAL A 126 -34.70 -4.27 -3.47
C VAL A 126 -33.20 -4.60 -3.37
N PHE A 127 -32.77 -5.67 -4.03
CA PHE A 127 -31.37 -6.10 -3.98
C PHE A 127 -30.43 -5.37 -4.96
N LEU A 128 -30.98 -4.61 -5.92
CA LEU A 128 -30.18 -3.87 -6.91
C LEU A 128 -29.30 -2.77 -6.28
N PRO A 129 -29.83 -1.82 -5.49
CA PRO A 129 -29.02 -0.77 -4.87
C PRO A 129 -27.84 -1.26 -4.01
N PRO A 130 -28.01 -2.22 -3.07
CA PRO A 130 -26.88 -2.70 -2.27
C PRO A 130 -25.86 -3.46 -3.11
N LEU A 131 -26.29 -4.20 -4.13
CA LEU A 131 -25.42 -4.97 -5.00
C LEU A 131 -24.58 -4.06 -5.93
N VAL A 132 -25.21 -3.05 -6.54
CA VAL A 132 -24.51 -2.06 -7.36
C VAL A 132 -23.52 -1.25 -6.51
N SER A 133 -23.93 -0.80 -5.32
CA SER A 133 -23.03 -0.08 -4.40
C SER A 133 -21.82 -0.94 -4.02
N TYR A 134 -22.05 -2.23 -3.72
CA TYR A 134 -20.98 -3.17 -3.42
C TYR A 134 -20.01 -3.32 -4.60
N ILE A 135 -20.51 -3.51 -5.82
CA ILE A 135 -19.68 -3.68 -7.02
C ILE A 135 -18.86 -2.42 -7.31
N VAL A 136 -19.47 -1.24 -7.19
CA VAL A 136 -18.75 0.03 -7.38
C VAL A 136 -17.63 0.16 -6.34
N ASN A 137 -17.91 -0.13 -5.07
CA ASN A 137 -16.88 -0.10 -4.02
C ASN A 137 -15.76 -1.11 -4.29
N LEU A 138 -16.09 -2.29 -4.80
CA LEU A 138 -15.11 -3.29 -5.20
C LEU A 138 -14.23 -2.78 -6.35
N MET A 139 -14.81 -2.17 -7.38
CA MET A 139 -14.07 -1.63 -8.53
C MET A 139 -13.19 -0.43 -8.17
N VAL A 140 -13.50 0.30 -7.10
CA VAL A 140 -12.74 1.46 -6.62
C VAL A 140 -11.81 1.08 -5.43
N THR A 141 -11.58 -0.22 -5.20
CA THR A 141 -10.70 -0.70 -4.12
C THR A 141 -9.33 -0.02 -4.21
N SER A 142 -8.98 0.78 -3.20
CA SER A 142 -7.71 1.47 -3.14
C SER A 142 -6.60 0.51 -2.67
N PRO A 143 -5.31 0.81 -2.95
CA PRO A 143 -4.19 0.05 -2.39
C PRO A 143 -4.22 0.02 -0.85
N GLU A 144 -4.72 1.08 -0.20
CA GLU A 144 -4.89 1.10 1.25
C GLU A 144 -5.90 0.04 1.73
N ASP A 145 -6.98 -0.16 0.98
CA ASP A 145 -7.98 -1.20 1.26
C ASP A 145 -7.40 -2.60 1.06
N VAL A 146 -6.49 -2.76 0.08
CA VAL A 146 -5.72 -3.99 -0.11
C VAL A 146 -4.84 -4.27 1.10
N ILE A 147 -4.11 -3.28 1.60
CA ILE A 147 -3.26 -3.44 2.79
C ILE A 147 -4.09 -3.70 4.04
N ALA A 148 -5.23 -3.02 4.22
CA ALA A 148 -6.16 -3.30 5.31
C ALA A 148 -6.75 -4.71 5.22
N ALA A 149 -7.03 -5.20 4.00
CA ALA A 149 -7.45 -6.58 3.79
C ALA A 149 -6.34 -7.57 4.13
N ILE A 150 -5.08 -7.30 3.77
CA ILE A 150 -3.94 -8.14 4.17
C ILE A 150 -3.83 -8.16 5.70
N GLU A 151 -3.87 -7.00 6.36
CA GLU A 151 -3.77 -6.87 7.81
C GLU A 151 -4.84 -7.67 8.56
N SER A 152 -6.08 -7.67 8.05
CA SER A 152 -7.20 -8.39 8.68
C SER A 152 -7.22 -9.90 8.43
N ASN A 153 -6.55 -10.38 7.37
CA ASN A 153 -6.61 -11.80 6.98
C ASN A 153 -5.33 -12.58 7.29
N VAL A 154 -4.20 -11.90 7.47
CA VAL A 154 -2.92 -12.54 7.73
C VAL A 154 -2.69 -12.70 9.23
N LYS A 155 -2.29 -13.90 9.66
CA LYS A 155 -2.03 -14.20 11.08
C LYS A 155 -0.62 -13.81 11.54
N HIS A 156 0.35 -13.79 10.63
CA HIS A 156 1.75 -13.55 10.93
C HIS A 156 2.17 -12.14 10.51
N THR A 157 2.78 -11.38 11.42
CA THR A 157 3.22 -10.01 11.17
C THR A 157 4.24 -9.93 10.03
N GLU A 158 5.06 -10.96 9.86
CA GLU A 158 6.09 -11.05 8.82
C GLU A 158 5.49 -11.23 7.44
N GLU A 159 4.44 -12.05 7.32
CA GLU A 159 3.67 -12.20 6.09
C GLU A 159 2.98 -10.88 5.71
N PHE A 160 2.43 -10.16 6.70
CA PHE A 160 1.85 -8.83 6.49
C PHE A 160 2.90 -7.85 5.95
N ILE A 161 4.10 -7.80 6.56
CA ILE A 161 5.19 -6.93 6.11
C ILE A 161 5.62 -7.29 4.68
N ALA A 162 5.83 -8.57 4.39
CA ALA A 162 6.29 -9.02 3.07
C ALA A 162 5.27 -8.70 1.96
N LEU A 163 3.98 -8.98 2.19
CA LEU A 163 2.92 -8.69 1.23
C LEU A 163 2.70 -7.18 1.07
N SER A 164 2.74 -6.42 2.16
CA SER A 164 2.59 -4.96 2.10
C SER A 164 3.74 -4.29 1.34
N LEU A 165 4.98 -4.76 1.51
CA LEU A 165 6.14 -4.28 0.73
C LEU A 165 6.00 -4.60 -0.76
N TYR A 166 5.43 -5.78 -1.08
CA TYR A 166 5.16 -6.16 -2.46
C TYR A 166 4.09 -5.27 -3.11
N VAL A 167 2.97 -5.03 -2.42
CA VAL A 167 1.92 -4.10 -2.89
C VAL A 167 2.47 -2.69 -3.04
N LEU A 168 3.21 -2.22 -2.05
CA LEU A 168 3.79 -0.88 -2.07
C LEU A 168 4.75 -0.69 -3.25
N ARG A 169 5.58 -1.70 -3.54
CA ARG A 169 6.46 -1.70 -4.71
C ARG A 169 5.65 -1.50 -5.99
N LEU A 170 4.62 -2.31 -6.21
CA LEU A 170 3.77 -2.22 -7.40
C LEU A 170 3.11 -0.85 -7.51
N TYR A 171 2.75 -0.28 -6.38
CA TYR A 171 2.10 1.02 -6.34
C TYR A 171 3.02 2.17 -6.73
N ILE A 172 4.27 2.16 -6.25
CA ILE A 172 5.29 3.16 -6.62
C ILE A 172 5.68 3.05 -8.11
N MET A 173 5.60 1.86 -8.71
CA MET A 173 5.82 1.66 -10.15
C MET A 173 4.66 2.16 -11.02
N GLY A 174 3.52 2.51 -10.41
CA GLY A 174 2.36 3.03 -11.14
C GLY A 174 2.64 4.38 -11.78
N ALA A 175 1.93 4.69 -12.88
CA ALA A 175 2.12 5.94 -13.62
C ALA A 175 1.75 7.20 -12.81
N TYR A 176 0.80 7.10 -11.88
CA TYR A 176 0.32 8.19 -11.02
C TYR A 176 0.09 7.69 -9.59
N PRO A 177 1.15 7.58 -8.76
CA PRO A 177 1.02 7.11 -7.39
C PRO A 177 0.38 8.17 -6.48
N ASP A 178 -0.55 7.76 -5.61
CA ASP A 178 -1.04 8.60 -4.50
C ASP A 178 0.02 8.62 -3.39
N GLU A 179 0.68 9.76 -3.25
CA GLU A 179 1.76 9.97 -2.28
C GLU A 179 1.28 9.76 -0.84
N GLU A 180 0.05 10.18 -0.52
CA GLU A 180 -0.47 10.09 0.83
C GLU A 180 -0.71 8.62 1.21
N ALA A 181 -1.26 7.84 0.28
CA ALA A 181 -1.46 6.40 0.44
C ALA A 181 -0.14 5.64 0.60
N ILE A 182 0.90 6.01 -0.16
CA ILE A 182 2.26 5.45 0.00
C ILE A 182 2.79 5.71 1.40
N ASN A 183 2.69 6.94 1.87
CA ASN A 183 3.24 7.34 3.16
C ASN A 183 2.48 6.69 4.33
N ARG A 184 1.15 6.60 4.26
CA ARG A 184 0.33 5.87 5.23
C ARG A 184 0.68 4.38 5.26
N THR A 185 0.86 3.76 4.09
CA THR A 185 1.29 2.36 3.95
C THR A 185 2.65 2.13 4.61
N LEU A 186 3.63 2.98 4.31
CA LEU A 186 4.95 2.93 4.94
C LEU A 186 4.86 3.10 6.46
N GLY A 187 3.97 3.97 6.93
CA GLY A 187 3.66 4.14 8.35
C GLY A 187 3.17 2.84 9.00
N ARG A 188 2.21 2.14 8.36
CA ARG A 188 1.69 0.85 8.86
C ARG A 188 2.78 -0.24 8.89
N ILE A 189 3.57 -0.36 7.83
CA ILE A 189 4.69 -1.32 7.76
C ILE A 189 5.71 -1.02 8.87
N SER A 190 6.08 0.27 9.03
CA SER A 190 7.02 0.70 10.07
C SER A 190 6.49 0.44 11.49
N TYR A 191 5.17 0.55 11.69
CA TYR A 191 4.53 0.24 12.96
C TYR A 191 4.58 -1.27 13.26
N ALA A 192 4.28 -2.11 12.26
CA ALA A 192 4.39 -3.57 12.38
C ALA A 192 5.83 -4.01 12.70
N LEU A 193 6.83 -3.31 12.16
CA LEU A 193 8.24 -3.55 12.45
C LEU A 193 8.71 -3.01 13.81
N ARG A 194 7.90 -2.27 14.60
CA ARG A 194 8.35 -1.62 15.84
C ARG A 194 8.91 -2.61 16.88
N ASN A 195 8.32 -3.81 16.97
CA ASN A 195 8.71 -4.84 17.92
C ASN A 195 9.64 -5.88 17.27
N VAL A 196 10.75 -5.40 16.69
CA VAL A 196 11.70 -6.22 15.91
C VAL A 196 12.18 -7.49 16.61
N GLU A 197 12.28 -7.50 17.94
CA GLU A 197 12.76 -8.63 18.73
C GLU A 197 11.80 -9.83 18.73
N ARG A 198 10.51 -9.58 18.46
CA ARG A 198 9.48 -10.63 18.42
C ARG A 198 9.26 -11.20 17.02
N LEU A 199 9.85 -10.59 16.01
CA LEU A 199 9.68 -10.99 14.62
C LEU A 199 10.57 -12.17 14.28
N LYS A 200 9.97 -13.20 13.69
CA LYS A 200 10.68 -14.37 13.18
C LYS A 200 11.44 -14.03 11.92
N LEU A 201 12.52 -14.78 11.71
CA LEU A 201 13.35 -14.69 10.52
C LEU A 201 12.65 -15.32 9.32
N TYR A 202 12.00 -14.50 8.49
CA TYR A 202 11.47 -14.91 7.19
C TYR A 202 12.35 -14.37 6.05
N PRO A 203 12.97 -15.22 5.22
CA PRO A 203 13.78 -14.80 4.08
C PRO A 203 13.00 -13.92 3.10
N ASP A 204 11.71 -14.21 2.92
CA ASP A 204 10.84 -13.48 2.01
C ASP A 204 10.71 -12.00 2.36
N VAL A 205 10.69 -11.66 3.64
CA VAL A 205 10.65 -10.26 4.10
C VAL A 205 11.85 -9.49 3.56
N TRP A 206 13.05 -10.09 3.63
CA TRP A 206 14.26 -9.48 3.08
C TRP A 206 14.20 -9.33 1.56
N HIS A 207 13.78 -10.39 0.85
CA HIS A 207 13.70 -10.33 -0.61
C HIS A 207 12.72 -9.26 -1.09
N ARG A 208 11.52 -9.20 -0.53
CA ARG A 208 10.51 -8.19 -0.86
C ARG A 208 10.99 -6.78 -0.52
N PHE A 209 11.66 -6.62 0.61
CA PHE A 209 12.23 -5.33 1.01
C PHE A 209 13.36 -4.87 0.07
N ARG A 210 14.30 -5.76 -0.27
CA ARG A 210 15.36 -5.45 -1.23
C ARG A 210 14.79 -5.04 -2.59
N ASP A 211 13.77 -5.76 -3.06
CA ASP A 211 13.14 -5.47 -4.35
C ASP A 211 12.40 -4.12 -4.31
N PHE A 212 11.78 -3.77 -3.18
CA PHE A 212 11.23 -2.44 -2.93
C PHE A 212 12.30 -1.34 -3.00
N LEU A 213 13.45 -1.52 -2.33
CA LEU A 213 14.57 -0.55 -2.42
C LEU A 213 15.10 -0.41 -3.84
N ARG A 214 15.23 -1.51 -4.58
CA ARG A 214 15.66 -1.48 -5.98
C ARG A 214 14.70 -0.66 -6.84
N THR A 215 13.41 -0.80 -6.59
CA THR A 215 12.36 -0.05 -7.29
C THR A 215 12.53 1.45 -7.07
N ILE A 216 12.78 1.88 -5.82
CA ILE A 216 13.05 3.30 -5.51
C ILE A 216 14.29 3.85 -6.25
N VAL A 217 15.32 3.03 -6.44
CA VAL A 217 16.56 3.50 -7.08
C VAL A 217 16.42 3.55 -8.61
N VAL A 218 15.72 2.59 -9.22
CA VAL A 218 15.78 2.35 -10.67
C VAL A 218 14.48 2.70 -11.38
N GLU A 219 13.33 2.41 -10.77
CA GLU A 219 12.04 2.33 -11.46
C GLU A 219 11.06 3.42 -11.00
N SER A 220 11.27 4.03 -9.83
CA SER A 220 10.30 4.96 -9.26
C SER A 220 10.39 6.35 -9.89
N THR A 221 9.23 6.87 -10.28
CA THR A 221 9.02 8.29 -10.62
C THR A 221 8.82 9.17 -9.37
N PHE A 222 8.47 8.55 -8.23
CA PHE A 222 8.18 9.23 -6.98
C PHE A 222 9.06 8.71 -5.83
N LEU A 223 9.52 9.63 -4.97
CA LEU A 223 10.26 9.31 -3.75
C LEU A 223 9.38 9.43 -2.49
N PRO A 224 9.17 8.34 -1.74
CA PRO A 224 8.43 8.39 -0.49
C PRO A 224 8.96 9.42 0.51
N HIS A 225 8.11 9.87 1.44
CA HIS A 225 8.49 10.91 2.38
C HIS A 225 9.66 10.46 3.27
N ARG A 226 10.68 11.34 3.39
CA ARG A 226 11.94 11.08 4.09
C ARG A 226 11.75 10.55 5.51
N TYR A 227 10.82 11.13 6.27
CA TYR A 227 10.50 10.71 7.64
C TYR A 227 10.05 9.24 7.72
N HIS A 228 9.14 8.81 6.84
CA HIS A 228 8.63 7.43 6.85
C HIS A 228 9.70 6.43 6.39
N MET A 229 10.51 6.81 5.39
CA MET A 229 11.65 6.01 4.96
C MET A 229 12.70 5.87 6.08
N SER A 230 13.12 6.96 6.69
CA SER A 230 14.07 6.94 7.82
C SER A 230 13.62 5.97 8.92
N ARG A 231 12.35 6.08 9.32
CA ARG A 231 11.76 5.21 10.34
C ARG A 231 11.75 3.74 9.90
N LEU A 232 11.31 3.45 8.68
CA LEU A 232 11.27 2.08 8.14
C LEU A 232 12.67 1.44 8.12
N MET A 233 13.64 2.18 7.58
CA MET A 233 15.02 1.72 7.41
C MET A 233 15.71 1.49 8.76
N THR A 234 15.44 2.36 9.74
CA THR A 234 15.93 2.22 11.11
C THR A 234 15.43 0.92 11.75
N GLN A 235 14.13 0.65 11.66
CA GLN A 235 13.56 -0.60 12.21
C GLN A 235 14.09 -1.83 11.47
N PHE A 236 14.21 -1.75 10.14
CA PHE A 236 14.72 -2.85 9.35
C PHE A 236 16.19 -3.17 9.67
N MET A 237 17.04 -2.15 9.79
CA MET A 237 18.44 -2.34 10.19
C MET A 237 18.55 -2.93 11.60
N LYS A 238 17.76 -2.43 12.55
CA LYS A 238 17.70 -2.98 13.91
C LYS A 238 17.30 -4.45 13.89
N TRP A 239 16.29 -4.81 13.11
CA TRP A 239 15.86 -6.20 12.94
C TRP A 239 16.97 -7.10 12.38
N LEU A 240 17.73 -6.64 11.38
CA LEU A 240 18.84 -7.43 10.80
C LEU A 240 19.98 -7.67 11.80
N ILE A 241 20.28 -6.68 12.64
CA ILE A 241 21.32 -6.81 13.68
C ILE A 241 20.86 -7.77 14.77
N VAL A 242 19.65 -7.57 15.32
CA VAL A 242 19.08 -8.41 16.38
C VAL A 242 18.95 -9.87 15.91
N SER A 243 18.57 -10.07 14.65
CA SER A 243 18.45 -11.41 14.07
C SER A 243 19.79 -12.06 13.69
N ASN A 244 20.92 -11.44 14.05
CA ASN A 244 22.29 -11.91 13.79
C ASN A 244 22.59 -12.20 12.29
N ARG A 245 22.01 -11.42 11.37
CA ARG A 245 22.20 -11.58 9.92
C ARG A 245 23.24 -10.60 9.38
N SER A 246 24.46 -10.68 9.88
CA SER A 246 25.55 -9.73 9.54
C SER A 246 25.81 -9.60 8.02
N ARG A 247 25.77 -10.71 7.27
CA ARG A 247 25.93 -10.70 5.81
C ARG A 247 24.80 -9.93 5.10
N VAL A 248 23.56 -10.09 5.57
CA VAL A 248 22.38 -9.41 5.02
C VAL A 248 22.40 -7.93 5.39
N ALA A 249 22.77 -7.60 6.63
CA ALA A 249 22.96 -6.22 7.09
C ALA A 249 24.03 -5.48 6.25
N ARG A 250 25.14 -6.15 5.91
CA ARG A 250 26.16 -5.59 5.00
C ARG A 250 25.61 -5.34 3.59
N ALA A 251 24.82 -6.27 3.05
CA ALA A 251 24.18 -6.08 1.76
C ALA A 251 23.19 -4.90 1.83
N PHE A 252 22.37 -4.83 2.88
CA PHE A 252 21.43 -3.75 3.12
C PHE A 252 22.12 -2.39 3.14
N MET A 253 23.15 -2.19 3.97
CA MET A 253 23.85 -0.89 4.04
C MET A 253 24.43 -0.47 2.69
N ARG A 254 24.94 -1.43 1.90
CA ARG A 254 25.45 -1.16 0.54
C ARG A 254 24.36 -0.71 -0.41
N TYR A 255 23.24 -1.44 -0.45
CA TYR A 255 22.12 -1.11 -1.33
C TYR A 255 21.46 0.21 -0.92
N TYR A 256 21.27 0.38 0.39
CA TYR A 256 20.61 1.55 0.94
C TYR A 256 21.40 2.84 0.72
N ARG A 257 22.73 2.77 0.63
CA ARG A 257 23.55 3.92 0.19
C ARG A 257 23.14 4.45 -1.20
N PHE A 258 22.74 3.59 -2.13
CA PHE A 258 22.24 4.04 -3.44
C PHE A 258 20.87 4.72 -3.34
N VAL A 259 20.02 4.28 -2.40
CA VAL A 259 18.76 4.97 -2.09
C VAL A 259 19.06 6.37 -1.55
N VAL A 260 19.98 6.50 -0.60
CA VAL A 260 20.42 7.81 -0.07
C VAL A 260 20.92 8.71 -1.21
N SER A 261 21.77 8.19 -2.10
CA SER A 261 22.22 8.91 -3.29
C SER A 261 21.07 9.41 -4.17
N ARG A 262 20.05 8.58 -4.41
CA ARG A 262 18.86 8.99 -5.17
C ARG A 262 18.08 10.10 -4.46
N TYR A 263 17.96 10.06 -3.14
CA TYR A 263 17.30 11.14 -2.40
C TYR A 263 18.11 12.44 -2.44
N MET A 264 19.44 12.38 -2.44
CA MET A 264 20.30 13.58 -2.51
C MET A 264 20.20 14.32 -3.85
N THR A 265 19.77 13.65 -4.93
CA THR A 265 19.56 14.33 -6.22
C THR A 265 18.25 15.13 -6.28
N GLU A 266 17.29 14.82 -5.41
CA GLU A 266 15.95 15.46 -5.43
C GLU A 266 15.68 16.33 -4.19
N ARG A 267 16.45 16.19 -3.12
CA ARG A 267 16.25 16.88 -1.84
C ARG A 267 17.58 17.40 -1.28
N ILE A 268 17.49 18.24 -0.24
CA ILE A 268 18.65 18.83 0.45
C ILE A 268 19.61 17.71 0.93
N PRO A 269 20.84 17.64 0.40
CA PRO A 269 21.76 16.54 0.68
C PRO A 269 22.10 16.37 2.16
N SER A 270 22.36 17.45 2.90
CA SER A 270 22.69 17.35 4.33
C SER A 270 21.58 16.70 5.16
N GLU A 271 20.33 17.11 4.93
CA GLU A 271 19.19 16.53 5.65
C GLU A 271 18.93 15.07 5.23
N VAL A 272 19.17 14.74 3.97
CA VAL A 272 19.09 13.36 3.48
C VAL A 272 20.15 12.48 4.14
N VAL A 273 21.40 12.95 4.25
CA VAL A 273 22.46 12.19 4.93
C VAL A 273 22.14 11.98 6.40
N GLU A 274 21.65 13.01 7.10
CA GLU A 274 21.24 12.89 8.49
C GLU A 274 20.11 11.88 8.69
N ASP A 275 18.98 12.09 7.99
CA ASP A 275 17.77 11.31 8.22
C ASP A 275 17.81 9.93 7.58
N LEU A 276 18.42 9.79 6.40
CA LEU A 276 18.41 8.54 5.64
C LEU A 276 19.72 7.77 5.72
N PHE A 277 20.84 8.31 6.21
CA PHE A 277 22.06 7.52 6.35
C PHE A 277 22.52 7.40 7.80
N ILE A 278 22.73 8.53 8.50
CA ILE A 278 23.25 8.55 9.86
C ILE A 278 22.28 7.85 10.81
N LYS A 279 21.02 8.30 10.89
CA LYS A 279 20.02 7.71 11.79
C LYS A 279 19.81 6.21 11.54
N PRO A 280 19.57 5.74 10.30
CA PRO A 280 19.24 4.32 10.10
C PRO A 280 20.44 3.38 10.13
N ILE A 281 21.67 3.88 9.92
CA ILE A 281 22.87 3.05 9.85
C ILE A 281 23.77 3.28 11.05
N LEU A 282 24.32 4.48 11.22
CA LEU A 282 25.33 4.75 12.24
C LEU A 282 24.72 4.69 13.65
N ASP A 283 23.60 5.37 13.88
CA ASP A 283 22.96 5.40 15.20
C ASP A 283 22.44 4.01 15.58
N VAL A 284 21.87 3.27 14.63
CA VAL A 284 21.37 1.90 14.89
C VAL A 284 22.52 0.96 15.27
N VAL A 285 23.64 1.01 14.54
CA VAL A 285 24.79 0.14 14.79
C VAL A 285 25.43 0.48 16.15
N LYS A 286 25.48 1.76 16.53
CA LYS A 286 25.92 2.22 17.86
C LYS A 286 24.99 1.73 18.98
N THR A 287 23.69 1.99 18.85
CA THR A 287 22.70 1.73 19.90
C THR A 287 22.37 0.24 20.08
N THR A 288 22.47 -0.57 19.02
CA THR A 288 22.08 -1.99 19.04
C THR A 288 23.26 -2.93 19.36
N LYS A 289 24.38 -2.40 19.88
CA LYS A 289 25.61 -3.17 20.20
C LYS A 289 26.02 -4.14 19.08
N ALA A 290 26.04 -3.64 17.84
CA ALA A 290 26.39 -4.47 16.69
C ALA A 290 27.83 -5.01 16.78
N SER A 291 28.09 -6.15 16.13
CA SER A 291 29.45 -6.72 16.07
C SER A 291 30.47 -5.71 15.51
N ARG A 292 31.71 -5.77 15.99
CA ARG A 292 32.82 -4.93 15.53
C ARG A 292 32.98 -4.91 14.00
N GLY A 293 32.78 -6.06 13.35
CA GLY A 293 32.84 -6.17 11.88
C GLY A 293 31.66 -5.55 11.13
N LEU A 294 30.55 -5.24 11.79
CA LEU A 294 29.42 -4.47 11.24
C LEU A 294 29.68 -2.97 11.36
N ILE A 295 30.24 -2.52 12.49
CA ILE A 295 30.70 -1.15 12.72
C ILE A 295 31.74 -0.75 11.67
N ALA A 296 32.78 -1.58 11.49
CA ALA A 296 33.82 -1.35 10.47
C ALA A 296 33.20 -1.15 9.07
N TYR A 297 32.25 -2.00 8.69
CA TYR A 297 31.60 -1.91 7.39
C TYR A 297 30.71 -0.67 7.25
N ALA A 298 30.03 -0.24 8.31
CA ALA A 298 29.26 1.01 8.31
C ALA A 298 30.19 2.22 8.06
N LEU A 299 31.37 2.25 8.69
CA LEU A 299 32.40 3.28 8.47
C LEU A 299 32.92 3.26 7.02
N GLU A 300 33.12 2.08 6.42
CA GLU A 300 33.45 1.97 5.00
C GLU A 300 32.35 2.53 4.09
N GLN A 301 31.07 2.31 4.44
CA GLN A 301 29.96 2.90 3.69
C GLN A 301 29.91 4.43 3.86
N SER A 302 30.24 4.98 5.04
CA SER A 302 30.37 6.42 5.26
C SER A 302 31.48 7.02 4.38
N LEU A 303 32.63 6.34 4.29
CA LEU A 303 33.71 6.75 3.40
C LEU A 303 33.28 6.73 1.93
N SER A 304 32.54 5.69 1.53
CA SER A 304 32.02 5.57 0.16
C SER A 304 30.98 6.65 -0.17
N LEU A 305 30.16 7.04 0.81
CA LEU A 305 29.21 8.14 0.71
C LEU A 305 29.94 9.48 0.57
N LEU A 306 30.96 9.75 1.39
CA LEU A 306 31.76 10.98 1.30
C LEU A 306 32.46 11.13 -0.04
N ARG A 307 33.03 10.05 -0.59
CA ARG A 307 33.60 10.06 -1.95
C ARG A 307 32.56 10.32 -3.04
N HIS A 308 31.29 10.02 -2.79
CA HIS A 308 30.21 10.35 -3.72
C HIS A 308 29.81 11.82 -3.58
N VAL A 309 29.68 12.34 -2.35
CA VAL A 309 29.46 13.76 -2.06
C VAL A 309 30.57 14.63 -2.68
N GLU A 310 31.84 14.23 -2.54
CA GLU A 310 32.98 14.90 -3.18
C GLU A 310 32.79 14.98 -4.71
N ARG A 311 32.34 13.90 -5.34
CA ARG A 311 32.08 13.88 -6.79
C ARG A 311 30.88 14.73 -7.21
N MET A 312 29.84 14.81 -6.37
CA MET A 312 28.68 15.66 -6.62
C MET A 312 29.08 17.14 -6.59
N GLU A 313 29.94 17.55 -5.66
CA GLU A 313 30.44 18.93 -5.61
C GLU A 313 31.28 19.25 -6.84
N LEU A 314 32.18 18.34 -7.25
CA LEU A 314 33.02 18.57 -8.43
C LEU A 314 32.23 18.70 -9.73
N ARG A 315 30.99 18.19 -9.76
CA ARG A 315 30.05 18.35 -10.88
C ARG A 315 29.20 19.61 -10.77
N GLY A 316 29.20 20.27 -9.62
CA GLY A 316 28.34 21.40 -9.31
C GLY A 316 26.94 21.01 -8.84
N ASP A 317 26.70 19.72 -8.53
CA ASP A 317 25.38 19.23 -8.10
C ASP A 317 25.03 19.72 -6.68
N ILE A 318 26.06 20.01 -5.86
CA ILE A 318 25.91 20.47 -4.48
C ILE A 318 26.88 21.60 -4.16
N THR A 319 26.50 22.46 -3.22
CA THR A 319 27.35 23.57 -2.79
C THR A 319 28.41 23.11 -1.78
N VAL A 320 29.53 23.83 -1.75
CA VAL A 320 30.59 23.68 -0.73
C VAL A 320 30.02 23.73 0.70
N ARG A 321 29.02 24.59 0.95
CA ARG A 321 28.35 24.71 2.26
C ARG A 321 27.67 23.41 2.66
N GLU A 322 26.96 22.77 1.74
CA GLU A 322 26.31 21.47 1.99
C GLU A 322 27.34 20.36 2.22
N VAL A 323 28.45 20.36 1.47
CA VAL A 323 29.56 19.42 1.71
C VAL A 323 30.12 19.57 3.13
N CYS A 324 30.40 20.80 3.56
CA CYS A 324 30.94 21.06 4.89
C CYS A 324 29.96 20.62 5.99
N LYS A 325 28.66 20.89 5.82
CA LYS A 325 27.62 20.45 6.75
C LYS A 325 27.54 18.92 6.85
N ILE A 326 27.61 18.21 5.71
CA ILE A 326 27.65 16.73 5.69
C ILE A 326 28.88 16.20 6.42
N LEU A 327 30.05 16.80 6.20
CA LEU A 327 31.30 16.40 6.86
C LEU A 327 31.21 16.58 8.37
N GLU A 328 30.62 17.68 8.85
CA GLU A 328 30.38 17.93 10.28
C GLU A 328 29.42 16.88 10.87
N LEU A 329 28.28 16.62 10.22
CA LEU A 329 27.31 15.63 10.68
C LEU A 329 27.94 14.23 10.81
N ILE A 330 28.71 13.80 9.81
CA ILE A 330 29.36 12.48 9.85
C ILE A 330 30.45 12.45 10.92
N GLU A 331 31.24 13.51 11.07
CA GLU A 331 32.28 13.60 12.10
C GLU A 331 31.68 13.50 13.51
N GLU A 332 30.65 14.30 13.81
CA GLU A 332 29.91 14.27 15.09
C GLU A 332 29.34 12.87 15.37
N SER A 333 28.80 12.20 14.34
CA SER A 333 28.18 10.87 14.50
C SER A 333 29.16 9.76 14.86
N VAL A 334 30.44 9.90 14.48
CA VAL A 334 31.48 8.88 14.68
C VAL A 334 32.42 9.15 15.86
N GLU A 335 32.20 10.22 16.64
CA GLU A 335 33.07 10.58 17.77
C GLU A 335 33.13 9.49 18.85
N ASP A 336 31.98 8.88 19.19
CA ASP A 336 31.88 7.87 20.26
C ASP A 336 32.23 6.44 19.80
N ILE A 337 32.71 6.26 18.57
CA ILE A 337 33.05 4.94 18.05
C ILE A 337 34.48 4.58 18.49
N GLU A 338 34.65 3.37 19.03
CA GLU A 338 35.96 2.82 19.40
C GLU A 338 36.96 2.94 18.25
N GLU A 339 38.24 3.11 18.60
CA GLU A 339 39.27 3.32 17.61
C GLU A 339 39.52 2.06 16.76
N MET A 340 39.44 2.24 15.44
CA MET A 340 39.50 1.18 14.43
C MET A 340 40.18 1.71 13.17
N PRO A 341 40.85 0.87 12.37
CA PRO A 341 41.56 1.33 11.18
C PRO A 341 40.62 2.00 10.16
N GLU A 342 39.37 1.55 10.05
CA GLU A 342 38.35 2.15 9.20
C GLU A 342 37.96 3.56 9.69
N LEU A 343 37.89 3.76 11.00
CA LEU A 343 37.61 5.07 11.61
C LEU A 343 38.74 6.06 11.34
N SER A 344 39.99 5.64 11.52
CA SER A 344 41.16 6.48 11.22
C SER A 344 41.21 6.88 9.75
N ARG A 345 40.92 5.95 8.83
CA ARG A 345 40.81 6.23 7.38
C ARG A 345 39.69 7.23 7.08
N LEU A 346 38.53 7.09 7.73
CA LEU A 346 37.41 8.02 7.58
C LEU A 346 37.79 9.43 8.08
N LYS A 347 38.36 9.54 9.29
CA LYS A 347 38.82 10.82 9.87
C LYS A 347 39.86 11.51 8.98
N GLN A 348 40.85 10.77 8.46
CA GLN A 348 41.83 11.31 7.51
C GLN A 348 41.17 11.84 6.22
N HIS A 349 40.17 11.14 5.69
CA HIS A 349 39.44 11.60 4.51
C HIS A 349 38.61 12.86 4.78
N ILE A 350 37.94 12.93 5.94
CA ILE A 350 37.20 14.12 6.38
C ILE A 350 38.14 15.34 6.46
N VAL A 351 39.29 15.20 7.13
CA VAL A 351 40.28 16.29 7.24
C VAL A 351 40.77 16.75 5.86
N ARG A 352 41.00 15.81 4.93
CA ARG A 352 41.41 16.13 3.56
C ARG A 352 40.32 16.92 2.82
N MET A 353 39.07 16.47 2.89
CA MET A 353 37.95 17.15 2.25
C MET A 353 37.73 18.55 2.86
N LYS A 354 37.76 18.69 4.19
CA LYS A 354 37.64 20.00 4.86
C LYS A 354 38.70 20.99 4.40
N LYS A 355 39.96 20.55 4.23
CA LYS A 355 41.04 21.39 3.69
C LYS A 355 40.79 21.76 2.24
N ARG A 356 40.41 20.79 1.39
CA ARG A 356 40.13 20.99 -0.03
C ARG A 356 39.02 22.02 -0.25
N PHE A 357 37.93 21.89 0.52
CA PHE A 357 36.73 22.71 0.39
C PHE A 357 36.70 23.93 1.32
N ARG A 358 37.80 24.20 2.04
CA ARG A 358 37.93 25.34 2.96
C ARG A 358 36.76 25.45 3.94
N CYS A 359 36.35 24.32 4.52
CA CYS A 359 35.26 24.29 5.49
C CYS A 359 35.65 25.09 6.75
N VAL A 360 34.83 26.09 7.08
CA VAL A 360 35.02 26.89 8.30
C VAL A 360 34.61 26.03 9.50
N PRO A 361 35.48 25.83 10.51
CA PRO A 361 35.13 25.04 11.67
C PRO A 361 34.06 25.74 12.50
N ARG A 362 32.99 25.01 12.87
CA ARG A 362 31.87 25.46 13.71
C ARG A 362 32.29 26.20 14.99
N LYS A 363 33.43 25.83 15.60
CA LYS A 363 34.02 26.50 16.78
C LYS A 363 34.42 27.97 16.53
N ALA A 364 34.64 28.38 15.29
CA ALA A 364 34.94 29.76 14.92
C ALA A 364 33.68 30.63 14.76
N ILE A 365 32.52 30.00 14.51
CA ILE A 365 31.24 30.70 14.31
C ILE A 365 30.57 30.98 15.66
N ALA A 366 30.63 30.06 16.62
CA ALA A 366 30.11 30.24 17.98
C ALA A 366 30.91 31.26 18.84
N ARG A 367 32.06 31.72 18.37
CA ARG A 367 32.84 32.83 18.99
C ARG A 367 32.55 34.20 18.37
N LYS A 368 31.72 34.25 17.32
CA LYS A 368 31.35 35.47 16.58
C LYS A 368 29.86 35.81 16.68
N ALA A 369 29.07 34.98 17.36
CA ALA A 369 27.74 35.30 17.88
C ALA A 369 27.89 35.50 19.39
#